data_AF-A0AAF0E8D0-F1
#
_entry.id   AF-A0AAF0E8D0-F1
#
_cell.length_a   1.000
_cell.length_b   1.000
_cell.length_c   1.000
_cell.angle_alpha   90.00
_cell.angle_beta   90.00
_cell.angle_gamma   90.00
#
_symmetry.space_group_name_H-M   'P 1'
#
loop_
_entity.id
_entity.type
_entity.pdbx_description
1 polymer ?
#
loop_
_entity_poly.entity_id
_entity_poly.type
_entity_poly.pdbx_seq_one_letter_code
_entity_poly.pdbx_strand_id
1 'polypeptide(L)'
;MSVPLGRPFASSLPPAAMGASCSSLSGSGSQGGAAVPPARPDMEQLRKEELALEAAAIPASDVPSCLHLFDKWLSCYALGSQFRHAYRYGTVADCGTYGDDFKFCLTMRKLEPQYRRDAYLQRRADERAHARKGFRSSEAVWDMRRDPLLDPALVDPEYPPPSWYVMKGCGGFDLFSSASERAWPWWTTYTKLTTK
;
A
#
# COMPACT_ATOMS: atom_id res chain seq x y z
N MET A 1 -35.35 36.42 -48.41
CA MET A 1 -35.19 35.39 -49.46
C MET A 1 -35.07 34.05 -48.73
N SER A 2 -36.16 33.44 -48.27
CA SER A 2 -37.20 32.73 -49.04
C SER A 2 -36.68 31.42 -49.66
N VAL A 3 -36.80 30.34 -48.86
CA VAL A 3 -37.08 28.88 -49.10
C VAL A 3 -37.00 28.34 -50.55
N PRO A 4 -36.49 27.12 -50.79
CA PRO A 4 -37.33 25.88 -50.82
C PRO A 4 -36.67 24.67 -50.10
N LEU A 5 -37.37 23.89 -49.27
CA LEU A 5 -38.31 22.77 -49.56
C LEU A 5 -37.68 21.57 -50.30
N GLY A 6 -37.65 20.42 -49.60
CA GLY A 6 -37.31 19.10 -50.17
C GLY A 6 -37.38 17.96 -49.14
N ARG A 7 -38.59 17.49 -48.82
CA ARG A 7 -38.91 16.13 -48.32
C ARG A 7 -39.39 15.28 -49.52
N PRO A 8 -39.75 13.99 -49.42
CA PRO A 8 -39.25 12.85 -48.62
C PRO A 8 -38.94 11.64 -49.54
N PHE A 9 -38.33 10.56 -49.04
CA PHE A 9 -38.59 9.23 -49.61
C PHE A 9 -38.68 8.18 -48.50
N ALA A 10 -39.82 7.49 -48.50
CA ALA A 10 -40.21 6.45 -47.57
C ALA A 10 -40.03 5.06 -48.21
N SER A 11 -40.28 4.03 -47.38
CA SER A 11 -40.34 2.57 -47.66
C SER A 11 -38.97 1.86 -47.64
N SER A 12 -38.76 0.72 -46.97
CA SER A 12 -39.68 -0.35 -46.53
C SER A 12 -39.07 -1.21 -45.41
N LEU A 13 -39.88 -1.51 -44.38
CA LEU A 13 -39.80 -2.68 -43.45
C LEU A 13 -40.51 -3.91 -44.10
N PRO A 14 -40.64 -5.14 -43.52
CA PRO A 14 -40.08 -5.85 -42.33
C PRO A 14 -39.63 -7.33 -42.71
N PRO A 15 -39.61 -8.42 -41.88
CA PRO A 15 -39.88 -8.60 -40.44
C PRO A 15 -38.97 -9.52 -39.59
N ALA A 16 -39.07 -9.27 -38.27
CA ALA A 16 -39.18 -10.20 -37.12
C ALA A 16 -38.18 -11.36 -36.92
N ALA A 17 -37.57 -11.39 -35.72
CA ALA A 17 -37.84 -12.42 -34.71
C ALA A 17 -37.18 -12.09 -33.35
N MET A 18 -38.00 -12.09 -32.29
CA MET A 18 -37.78 -12.69 -30.95
C MET A 18 -36.46 -12.29 -30.23
N GLY A 19 -36.44 -11.56 -29.13
CA GLY A 19 -37.30 -11.65 -27.95
C GLY A 19 -36.40 -11.90 -26.74
N ALA A 20 -36.19 -10.87 -25.90
CA ALA A 20 -35.77 -11.01 -24.51
C ALA A 20 -36.14 -9.71 -23.78
N SER A 21 -37.27 -9.75 -23.09
CA SER A 21 -37.68 -8.71 -22.15
C SER A 21 -36.83 -8.80 -20.90
N CYS A 22 -36.16 -7.71 -20.54
CA CYS A 22 -35.75 -7.44 -19.16
C CYS A 22 -36.39 -6.11 -18.78
N SER A 23 -37.51 -6.19 -18.05
CA SER A 23 -38.23 -5.03 -17.52
C SER A 23 -37.32 -4.20 -16.61
N SER A 24 -36.91 -3.01 -17.05
CA SER A 24 -36.33 -2.00 -16.17
C SER A 24 -37.48 -1.32 -15.43
N LEU A 25 -37.85 -1.85 -14.26
CA LEU A 25 -38.70 -1.14 -13.32
C LEU A 25 -37.90 0.03 -12.75
N SER A 26 -38.48 1.22 -12.91
CA SER A 26 -38.03 2.48 -12.35
C SER A 26 -37.94 2.38 -10.82
N GLY A 27 -36.73 2.47 -10.30
CA GLY A 27 -36.43 2.84 -8.92
C GLY A 27 -36.05 4.32 -8.88
N SER A 28 -36.86 5.09 -8.19
CA SER A 28 -36.73 6.52 -7.93
C SER A 28 -35.38 6.91 -7.31
N GLY A 29 -34.78 7.97 -7.85
CA GLY A 29 -33.97 8.94 -7.12
C GLY A 29 -32.78 8.40 -6.32
N SER A 30 -31.61 8.36 -6.95
CA SER A 30 -30.38 8.71 -6.24
C SER A 30 -29.72 9.83 -7.02
N GLN A 31 -29.77 11.01 -6.42
CA GLN A 31 -29.12 12.21 -6.90
C GLN A 31 -27.64 11.91 -7.12
N GLY A 32 -27.08 12.46 -8.20
CA GLY A 32 -25.65 12.48 -8.44
C GLY A 32 -24.92 13.01 -7.21
N GLY A 33 -24.28 12.10 -6.47
CA GLY A 33 -23.20 12.45 -5.60
C GLY A 33 -22.01 12.74 -6.49
N ALA A 34 -21.73 14.03 -6.71
CA ALA A 34 -20.41 14.47 -7.12
C ALA A 34 -19.39 13.69 -6.28
N ALA A 35 -18.44 13.02 -6.94
CA ALA A 35 -17.38 12.30 -6.26
C ALA A 35 -16.70 13.25 -5.28
N VAL A 36 -17.01 13.08 -3.99
CA VAL A 36 -16.31 13.73 -2.91
C VAL A 36 -14.84 13.31 -3.12
N PRO A 37 -13.89 14.25 -3.20
CA PRO A 37 -12.47 13.88 -3.24
C PRO A 37 -12.22 12.94 -2.06
N PRO A 38 -11.43 11.86 -2.21
CA PRO A 38 -11.33 10.82 -1.19
C PRO A 38 -11.02 11.49 0.16
N ALA A 39 -11.98 11.42 1.09
CA ALA A 39 -11.79 11.96 2.42
C ALA A 39 -10.60 11.22 3.05
N ARG A 40 -9.68 11.97 3.67
CA ARG A 40 -8.48 11.37 4.29
C ARG A 40 -8.92 10.25 5.24
N PRO A 41 -8.33 9.04 5.16
CA PRO A 41 -8.74 7.91 5.98
C PRO A 41 -8.69 8.23 7.47
N ASP A 42 -9.60 7.62 8.24
CA ASP A 42 -9.70 7.79 9.68
C ASP A 42 -8.43 7.27 10.39
N MET A 43 -8.11 7.83 11.55
CA MET A 43 -6.91 7.45 12.30
C MET A 43 -6.90 5.97 12.69
N GLU A 44 -8.06 5.42 13.06
CA GLU A 44 -8.19 4.01 13.41
C GLU A 44 -8.00 3.09 12.21
N GLN A 45 -8.46 3.51 11.03
CA GLN A 45 -8.26 2.76 9.81
C GLN A 45 -6.77 2.74 9.44
N LEU A 46 -6.09 3.89 9.51
CA LEU A 46 -4.64 3.98 9.28
C LEU A 46 -3.85 3.10 10.26
N ARG A 47 -4.22 3.10 11.53
CA ARG A 47 -3.59 2.22 12.54
C ARG A 47 -3.71 0.74 12.19
N LYS A 48 -4.89 0.28 11.75
CA LYS A 48 -5.11 -1.12 11.34
C LYS A 48 -4.33 -1.47 10.07
N GLU A 49 -4.27 -0.55 9.11
CA GLU A 49 -3.46 -0.69 7.89
C GLU A 49 -1.96 -0.82 8.23
N GLU A 50 -1.44 0.08 9.07
CA GLU A 50 -0.03 0.05 9.49
C GLU A 50 0.29 -1.15 10.37
N LEU A 51 -0.62 -1.60 11.24
CA LEU A 51 -0.42 -2.82 12.04
C LEU A 51 -0.21 -4.05 11.14
N ALA A 52 -1.05 -4.21 10.11
CA ALA A 52 -0.89 -5.32 9.17
C ALA A 52 0.42 -5.24 8.37
N LEU A 53 0.85 -4.02 7.98
CA LEU A 53 2.11 -3.79 7.28
C LEU A 53 3.34 -4.03 8.18
N GLU A 54 3.29 -3.62 9.44
CA GLU A 54 4.39 -3.79 10.40
C GLU A 54 4.53 -5.24 10.85
N ALA A 55 3.41 -5.96 11.04
CA ALA A 55 3.42 -7.38 11.33
C ALA A 55 4.12 -8.15 10.19
N ALA A 56 3.68 -7.92 8.95
CA ALA A 56 4.27 -8.55 7.77
C ALA A 56 5.76 -8.18 7.55
N ALA A 57 6.18 -6.97 7.95
CA ALA A 57 7.56 -6.55 7.83
C ALA A 57 8.47 -7.11 8.94
N ILE A 58 7.91 -7.45 10.11
CA ILE A 58 8.66 -7.89 11.28
C ILE A 58 8.06 -9.21 11.77
N PRO A 59 8.56 -10.36 11.30
CA PRO A 59 8.06 -11.65 11.74
C PRO A 59 8.29 -11.86 13.24
N ALA A 60 7.52 -12.76 13.84
CA ALA A 60 7.53 -13.04 15.28
C ALA A 60 8.90 -13.48 15.85
N SER A 61 9.87 -13.88 15.02
CA SER A 61 11.25 -14.14 15.47
C SER A 61 12.08 -12.86 15.64
N ASP A 62 11.79 -11.77 14.91
CA ASP A 62 12.80 -10.75 14.56
C ASP A 62 12.64 -9.36 15.23
N VAL A 63 11.75 -9.18 16.20
CA VAL A 63 11.65 -7.94 16.99
C VAL A 63 13.00 -7.69 17.66
N PRO A 64 13.53 -6.48 17.42
CA PRO A 64 14.89 -6.16 17.80
C PRO A 64 15.05 -6.19 19.32
N SER A 65 16.20 -6.69 19.76
CA SER A 65 16.62 -6.61 21.15
C SER A 65 16.81 -5.14 21.57
N CYS A 66 16.67 -4.83 22.86
CA CYS A 66 16.90 -3.48 23.35
C CYS A 66 18.34 -3.00 23.12
N LEU A 67 19.29 -3.93 23.03
CA LEU A 67 20.68 -3.62 22.70
C LEU A 67 20.79 -3.15 21.24
N HIS A 68 20.09 -3.78 20.30
CA HIS A 68 20.05 -3.30 18.92
C HIS A 68 19.43 -1.89 18.80
N LEU A 69 18.42 -1.57 19.60
CA LEU A 69 17.84 -0.22 19.62
C LEU A 69 18.80 0.81 20.23
N PHE A 70 19.53 0.40 21.26
CA PHE A 70 20.58 1.23 21.87
C PHE A 70 21.71 1.54 20.89
N ASP A 71 22.20 0.54 20.15
CA ASP A 71 23.25 0.72 19.15
C ASP A 71 22.79 1.67 18.03
N LYS A 72 21.53 1.56 17.59
CA LYS A 72 20.94 2.51 16.63
C LYS A 72 20.95 3.93 17.18
N TRP A 73 20.52 4.12 18.42
CA TRP A 73 20.52 5.43 19.07
C TRP A 73 21.93 6.02 19.16
N LEU A 74 22.93 5.25 19.62
CA LEU A 74 24.32 5.70 19.67
C LEU A 74 24.91 5.97 18.27
N SER A 75 24.56 5.16 17.28
CA SER A 75 25.03 5.35 15.90
C SER A 75 24.55 6.67 15.30
N CYS A 76 23.38 7.17 15.73
CA CYS A 76 22.88 8.49 15.35
C CYS A 76 23.71 9.61 15.99
N TYR A 77 24.15 9.45 17.24
CA TYR A 77 25.00 10.44 17.92
C TYR A 77 26.48 10.37 17.55
N ALA A 78 26.90 9.32 16.84
CA ALA A 78 28.28 9.19 16.41
C ALA A 78 28.73 10.42 15.60
N LEU A 79 29.94 10.93 15.91
CA LEU A 79 30.49 12.14 15.28
C LEU A 79 30.47 12.07 13.74
N GLY A 80 30.71 10.88 13.17
CA GLY A 80 30.72 10.68 11.73
C GLY A 80 29.34 10.75 11.05
N SER A 81 28.25 10.36 11.71
CA SER A 81 26.89 10.46 11.15
C SER A 81 26.38 11.90 11.28
N GLN A 82 26.60 12.52 12.43
CA GLN A 82 26.27 13.92 12.69
C GLN A 82 27.00 14.89 11.75
N PHE A 83 28.30 14.67 11.51
CA PHE A 83 29.06 15.51 10.56
C PHE A 83 28.48 15.44 9.15
N ARG A 84 28.10 14.25 8.67
CA ARG A 84 27.49 14.09 7.34
C ARG A 84 26.12 14.75 7.25
N HIS A 85 25.33 14.70 8.32
CA HIS A 85 24.03 15.37 8.37
C HIS A 85 24.20 16.88 8.36
N ALA A 86 25.10 17.42 9.19
CA ALA A 86 25.42 18.84 9.22
C ALA A 86 25.98 19.33 7.88
N TYR A 87 26.84 18.55 7.22
CA TYR A 87 27.37 18.90 5.90
C TYR A 87 26.28 18.98 4.83
N ARG A 88 25.28 18.08 4.85
CA ARG A 88 24.21 18.04 3.82
C ARG A 88 23.07 19.01 4.10
N TYR A 89 22.64 19.12 5.35
CA TYR A 89 21.41 19.83 5.73
C TYR A 89 21.67 21.08 6.57
N GLY A 90 22.91 21.32 7.02
CA GLY A 90 23.27 22.48 7.85
C GLY A 90 22.82 22.39 9.30
N THR A 91 22.17 21.31 9.71
CA THR A 91 21.67 21.08 11.07
C THR A 91 22.21 19.77 11.64
N VAL A 92 22.25 19.68 12.97
CA VAL A 92 22.45 18.39 13.65
C VAL A 92 21.24 17.49 13.39
N ALA A 93 21.46 16.17 13.33
CA ALA A 93 20.37 15.22 13.12
C ALA A 93 19.55 15.06 14.40
N ASP A 94 18.23 15.07 14.26
CA ASP A 94 17.31 14.83 15.37
C ASP A 94 17.27 13.33 15.71
N CYS A 95 18.04 12.92 16.74
CA CYS A 95 18.12 11.53 17.18
C CYS A 95 17.06 11.13 18.24
N GLY A 96 16.07 11.99 18.50
CA GLY A 96 15.07 11.80 19.56
C GLY A 96 14.24 10.53 19.39
N THR A 97 13.81 10.24 18.15
CA THR A 97 12.98 9.08 17.80
C THR A 97 13.63 7.75 18.19
N TYR A 98 14.93 7.58 17.87
CA TYR A 98 15.69 6.39 18.25
C TYR A 98 15.85 6.24 19.77
N GLY A 99 15.92 7.37 20.49
CA GLY A 99 15.99 7.37 21.95
C GLY A 99 14.68 6.94 22.60
N ASP A 100 13.55 7.37 22.03
CA ASP A 100 12.23 7.00 22.52
C ASP A 100 11.93 5.51 22.25
N ASP A 101 12.41 4.98 21.12
CA ASP A 101 12.41 3.53 20.86
C ASP A 101 13.16 2.74 21.92
N PHE A 102 14.37 3.18 22.25
CA PHE A 102 15.17 2.54 23.29
C PHE A 102 14.47 2.58 24.66
N LYS A 103 13.94 3.74 25.06
CA LYS A 103 13.21 3.89 26.34
C LYS A 103 11.99 2.97 26.39
N PHE A 104 11.23 2.88 25.30
CA PHE A 104 10.07 2.01 25.22
C PHE A 104 10.45 0.53 25.34
N CYS A 105 11.56 0.11 24.71
CA CYS A 105 12.07 -1.24 24.88
C CYS A 105 12.40 -1.56 26.34
N LEU A 106 13.00 -0.60 27.07
CA LEU A 106 13.27 -0.75 28.50
C LEU A 106 11.99 -0.91 29.33
N THR A 107 10.92 -0.18 29.00
CA THR A 107 9.64 -0.30 29.72
C THR A 107 8.98 -1.66 29.51
N MET A 108 9.17 -2.28 28.34
CA MET A 108 8.57 -3.57 28.00
C MET A 108 9.43 -4.79 28.37
N ARG A 109 10.62 -4.60 28.94
CA ARG A 109 11.58 -5.70 29.20
C ARG A 109 11.03 -6.82 30.08
N LYS A 110 10.06 -6.51 30.95
CA LYS A 110 9.46 -7.47 31.89
C LYS A 110 8.28 -8.27 31.30
N LEU A 111 7.85 -7.95 30.09
CA LEU A 111 6.70 -8.58 29.45
C LEU A 111 7.10 -9.92 28.83
N GLU A 112 6.14 -10.83 28.74
CA GLU A 112 6.22 -12.08 28.02
C GLU A 112 6.51 -11.80 26.52
N PRO A 113 7.27 -12.67 25.81
CA PRO A 113 7.71 -12.39 24.45
C PRO A 113 6.58 -12.05 23.48
N GLN A 114 5.42 -12.73 23.51
CA GLN A 114 4.28 -12.44 22.64
C GLN A 114 3.70 -11.06 22.94
N TYR A 115 3.38 -10.77 24.20
CA TYR A 115 2.80 -9.47 24.57
C TYR A 115 3.77 -8.30 24.31
N ARG A 116 5.07 -8.55 24.36
CA ARG A 116 6.11 -7.58 23.94
C ARG A 116 6.12 -7.35 22.43
N ARG A 117 5.83 -8.36 21.60
CA ARG A 117 5.68 -8.19 20.15
C ARG A 117 4.50 -7.28 19.85
N ASP A 118 3.35 -7.57 20.45
CA ASP A 118 2.11 -6.84 20.21
C ASP A 118 2.24 -5.37 20.60
N ALA A 119 2.77 -5.10 21.79
CA ALA A 119 2.99 -3.73 22.27
C ALA A 119 4.01 -2.97 21.38
N TYR A 120 5.01 -3.67 20.84
CA TYR A 120 5.96 -3.08 19.90
C TYR A 120 5.30 -2.72 18.56
N LEU A 121 4.53 -3.64 17.99
CA LEU A 121 3.79 -3.43 16.73
C LEU A 121 2.77 -2.30 16.85
N GLN A 122 1.99 -2.27 17.94
CA GLN A 122 0.98 -1.24 18.19
C GLN A 122 1.58 0.15 18.24
N ARG A 123 2.64 0.36 19.04
CA ARG A 123 3.30 1.67 19.12
C ARG A 123 3.84 2.12 17.77
N ARG A 124 4.46 1.19 17.03
CA ARG A 124 5.06 1.50 15.73
C ARG A 124 3.99 1.88 14.69
N ALA A 125 2.88 1.15 14.68
CA ALA A 125 1.74 1.45 13.84
C ALA A 125 1.09 2.79 14.22
N ASP A 126 1.00 3.13 15.51
CA ASP A 126 0.53 4.44 15.97
C ASP A 126 1.44 5.57 15.48
N GLU A 127 2.75 5.44 15.66
CA GLU A 127 3.73 6.44 15.22
C GLU A 127 3.68 6.64 13.71
N ARG A 128 3.60 5.55 12.92
CA ARG A 128 3.44 5.63 11.47
C ARG A 128 2.10 6.24 11.07
N ALA A 129 1.00 5.85 11.70
CA ALA A 129 -0.32 6.43 11.42
C ALA A 129 -0.34 7.95 11.70
N HIS A 130 0.31 8.40 12.78
CA HIS A 130 0.48 9.82 13.08
C HIS A 130 1.36 10.53 12.05
N ALA A 131 2.47 9.93 11.64
CA ALA A 131 3.35 10.47 10.61
C ALA A 131 2.63 10.60 9.26
N ARG A 132 1.83 9.60 8.88
CA ARG A 132 1.01 9.58 7.65
C ARG A 132 -0.10 10.62 7.67
N LYS A 133 -0.78 10.83 8.80
CA LYS A 133 -1.83 11.87 8.92
C LYS A 133 -1.28 13.29 8.93
N GLY A 134 -0.02 13.49 9.32
CA GLY A 134 0.61 14.80 9.42
C GLY A 134 0.57 15.59 8.11
N PHE A 135 0.43 16.91 8.19
CA PHE A 135 0.34 17.79 6.99
C PHE A 135 1.59 17.74 6.09
N ARG A 136 2.74 17.33 6.65
CA ARG A 136 4.01 17.22 5.94
C ARG A 136 4.23 15.85 5.30
N SER A 137 3.26 14.94 5.36
CA SER A 137 3.35 13.64 4.71
C SER A 137 3.06 13.77 3.21
N SER A 138 3.69 12.92 2.39
CA SER A 138 3.39 12.83 0.95
C SER A 138 1.96 12.38 0.68
N GLU A 139 1.30 11.77 1.67
CA GLU A 139 -0.07 11.29 1.57
C GLU A 139 -1.13 12.38 1.64
N ALA A 140 -0.71 13.60 1.97
CA ALA A 140 -1.57 14.77 1.79
C ALA A 140 -1.85 15.07 0.31
N VAL A 141 -0.97 14.63 -0.60
CA VAL A 141 -1.04 14.88 -2.05
C VAL A 141 -1.30 13.59 -2.83
N TRP A 142 -0.78 12.45 -2.36
CA TRP A 142 -0.81 11.18 -3.09
C TRP A 142 -1.53 10.10 -2.31
N ASP A 143 -2.47 9.42 -2.95
CA ASP A 143 -3.14 8.27 -2.36
C ASP A 143 -2.21 7.04 -2.33
N MET A 144 -2.19 6.31 -1.22
CA MET A 144 -1.44 5.05 -1.09
C MET A 144 -2.03 3.99 -2.03
N ARG A 145 -1.18 3.22 -2.69
CA ARG A 145 -1.60 2.07 -3.49
C ARG A 145 -2.08 0.95 -2.57
N ARG A 146 -3.37 0.62 -2.70
CA ARG A 146 -4.08 -0.35 -1.87
C ARG A 146 -4.25 -1.73 -2.53
N ASP A 147 -3.93 -1.82 -3.82
CA ASP A 147 -4.13 -3.01 -4.64
C ASP A 147 -2.81 -3.52 -5.25
N PRO A 148 -2.27 -4.68 -4.83
CA PRO A 148 -2.47 -5.34 -3.53
C PRO A 148 -1.68 -4.62 -2.41
N LEU A 149 -2.25 -4.50 -1.22
CA LEU A 149 -1.59 -3.88 -0.05
C LEU A 149 -0.44 -4.73 0.49
N LEU A 150 -0.63 -6.04 0.59
CA LEU A 150 0.37 -7.01 1.02
C LEU A 150 0.45 -8.16 0.02
N ASP A 151 1.58 -8.85 0.04
CA ASP A 151 1.71 -10.14 -0.63
C ASP A 151 1.08 -11.21 0.29
N PRO A 152 0.18 -12.08 -0.20
CA PRO A 152 -0.40 -13.17 0.60
C PRO A 152 0.63 -14.05 1.32
N ALA A 153 1.87 -14.15 0.82
CA ALA A 153 2.93 -14.93 1.47
C ALA A 153 3.48 -14.31 2.76
N LEU A 154 3.33 -12.99 2.96
CA LEU A 154 3.84 -12.26 4.13
C LEU A 154 2.76 -11.90 5.16
N VAL A 155 1.50 -12.31 4.95
CA VAL A 155 0.40 -11.96 5.85
C VAL A 155 0.44 -12.82 7.11
N ASP A 156 0.57 -12.18 8.27
CA ASP A 156 0.42 -12.85 9.56
C ASP A 156 -1.06 -13.09 9.89
N PRO A 157 -1.47 -14.31 10.31
CA PRO A 157 -2.86 -14.63 10.61
C PRO A 157 -3.39 -13.91 11.86
N GLU A 158 -2.51 -13.45 12.75
CA GLU A 158 -2.88 -12.76 13.99
C GLU A 158 -3.30 -11.30 13.75
N TYR A 159 -2.75 -10.65 12.72
CA TYR A 159 -3.02 -9.25 12.37
C TYR A 159 -3.61 -9.15 10.96
N PRO A 160 -4.90 -9.48 10.79
CA PRO A 160 -5.50 -9.49 9.47
C PRO A 160 -5.58 -8.07 8.88
N PRO A 161 -5.31 -7.91 7.59
CA PRO A 161 -5.51 -6.65 6.89
C PRO A 161 -6.99 -6.23 6.94
N PRO A 162 -7.27 -4.92 6.85
CA PRO A 162 -8.64 -4.40 6.94
C PRO A 162 -9.54 -4.96 5.83
N SER A 163 -10.85 -5.05 6.10
CA SER A 163 -11.81 -5.75 5.25
C SER A 163 -11.86 -5.30 3.78
N TRP A 164 -11.51 -4.05 3.49
CA TRP A 164 -11.44 -3.54 2.11
C TRP A 164 -10.33 -4.21 1.28
N TYR A 165 -9.29 -4.78 1.90
CA TYR A 165 -8.21 -5.52 1.25
C TYR A 165 -8.66 -6.89 0.74
N VAL A 166 -9.61 -7.54 1.43
CA VAL A 166 -10.02 -8.93 1.16
C VAL A 166 -10.88 -9.07 -0.10
N MET A 167 -11.46 -7.98 -0.62
CA MET A 167 -12.42 -8.03 -1.73
C MET A 167 -11.82 -8.02 -3.15
N LYS A 168 -10.51 -7.87 -3.31
CA LYS A 168 -9.87 -7.84 -4.64
C LYS A 168 -9.12 -9.11 -5.03
N GLY A 169 -9.48 -10.23 -4.41
CA GLY A 169 -9.34 -11.54 -5.06
C GLY A 169 -10.37 -11.72 -6.18
N CYS A 170 -10.33 -10.88 -7.23
CA CYS A 170 -10.98 -11.26 -8.48
C CYS A 170 -10.13 -12.37 -9.09
N GLY A 171 -10.70 -13.58 -9.15
CA GLY A 171 -10.12 -14.69 -9.87
C GLY A 171 -9.66 -14.28 -11.27
N GLY A 172 -8.50 -14.80 -11.67
CA GLY A 172 -7.88 -14.49 -12.95
C GLY A 172 -6.36 -14.39 -12.90
N PHE A 173 -5.69 -15.26 -12.14
CA PHE A 173 -4.26 -15.55 -12.37
C PHE A 173 -4.10 -16.96 -12.95
N ASP A 174 -5.00 -17.36 -13.84
CA ASP A 174 -4.84 -18.52 -14.73
C ASP A 174 -4.73 -18.01 -16.17
N LEU A 175 -3.65 -17.29 -16.49
CA LEU A 175 -3.17 -17.08 -17.86
C LEU A 175 -1.73 -16.52 -17.88
N PHE A 176 -0.85 -17.13 -17.08
CA PHE A 176 0.57 -17.20 -17.42
C PHE A 176 1.09 -18.62 -17.21
N SER A 177 0.30 -19.59 -17.62
CA SER A 177 0.74 -20.95 -17.86
C SER A 177 0.34 -21.27 -19.29
N SER A 178 1.31 -21.64 -20.13
CA SER A 178 1.18 -21.88 -21.57
C SER A 178 1.27 -20.64 -22.50
N ALA A 179 2.43 -19.98 -22.49
CA ALA A 179 3.01 -19.51 -23.74
C ALA A 179 4.51 -19.77 -23.68
N SER A 180 4.86 -20.94 -24.21
CA SER A 180 6.19 -21.36 -24.64
C SER A 180 7.14 -20.22 -25.01
N GLU A 181 8.34 -20.29 -24.44
CA GLU A 181 9.59 -20.12 -25.17
C GLU A 181 9.62 -18.95 -26.17
N ARG A 182 9.81 -17.74 -25.65
CA ARG A 182 10.50 -16.70 -26.42
C ARG A 182 11.66 -16.19 -25.58
N ALA A 183 12.77 -16.93 -25.67
CA ALA A 183 14.05 -16.56 -25.10
C ALA A 183 14.44 -15.14 -25.54
N TRP A 184 14.69 -14.27 -24.57
CA TRP A 184 15.29 -12.96 -24.79
C TRP A 184 16.81 -13.16 -24.94
N PRO A 185 17.43 -12.86 -26.09
CA PRO A 185 18.75 -13.38 -26.43
C PRO A 185 19.96 -12.54 -25.94
N TRP A 186 19.78 -11.58 -25.04
CA TRP A 186 20.84 -10.58 -24.80
C TRP A 186 21.79 -10.85 -23.61
N TRP A 187 21.52 -11.86 -22.76
CA TRP A 187 22.32 -12.08 -21.54
C TRP A 187 23.25 -13.30 -21.56
N THR A 188 23.31 -14.09 -22.65
CA THR A 188 24.05 -15.37 -22.66
C THR A 188 25.41 -15.35 -23.38
N THR A 189 26.05 -14.20 -23.61
CA THR A 189 27.34 -14.16 -24.33
C THR A 189 28.59 -14.01 -23.46
N TYR A 190 28.51 -14.00 -22.12
CA TYR A 190 29.68 -13.65 -21.29
C TYR A 190 30.54 -14.80 -20.71
N THR A 191 30.24 -16.09 -20.96
CA THR A 191 30.97 -17.18 -20.25
C THR A 191 31.91 -18.05 -21.10
N LYS A 192 32.32 -17.62 -22.29
CA LYS A 192 33.37 -18.33 -23.03
C LYS A 192 34.48 -17.39 -23.51
N LEU A 193 35.46 -17.09 -22.66
CA LEU A 193 36.76 -16.56 -23.07
C LEU A 193 37.84 -16.63 -21.97
N THR A 194 38.05 -17.77 -21.28
CA THR A 194 39.28 -18.02 -20.50
C THR A 194 39.68 -19.49 -20.46
N THR A 195 40.12 -20.06 -21.58
CA THR A 195 41.03 -21.23 -21.56
C THR A 195 41.85 -21.22 -22.84
N LYS A 196 43.07 -20.69 -22.75
CA LYS A 196 44.24 -21.10 -23.51
C LYS A 196 45.49 -20.71 -22.75
#